data_AF-A0A8S3ZS16-F1
#
_entry.id   AF-A0A8S3ZS16-F1
#
_cell.length_a   1.000
_cell.length_b   1.000
_cell.length_c   1.000
_cell.angle_alpha   90.00
_cell.angle_beta   90.00
_cell.angle_gamma   90.00
#
_symmetry.space_group_name_H-M   'P 1'
#
loop_
_entity.id
_entity.type
_entity.pdbx_description
1 polymer ?
#
loop_
_entity_poly.entity_id
_entity_poly.type
_entity_poly.pdbx_seq_one_letter_code
_entity_poly.pdbx_strand_id
1 'polypeptide(L)' 'CPSSWMANNASCYNFVLTSDMTYQEASIACLQNYASLVSVNSADEHMFIQDWLNKHDSL' A
#
# COMPACT_ATOMS: atom_id res chain seq x y z
N CYS A 1 -0.13 -12.75 -4.51
CA CYS A 1 -0.23 -11.92 -3.29
C CYS A 1 -1.06 -12.64 -2.25
N PRO A 2 -0.87 -12.36 -0.95
CA PRO A 2 -1.78 -12.86 0.09
C PRO A 2 -3.22 -12.48 -0.21
N SER A 3 -4.19 -13.22 0.34
CA SER A 3 -5.60 -12.89 0.21
C SER A 3 -5.86 -11.45 0.67
N SER A 4 -6.66 -10.71 -0.09
CA SER A 4 -6.99 -9.28 0.11
C SER A 4 -5.89 -8.27 -0.23
N TRP A 5 -4.74 -8.69 -0.76
CA TRP A 5 -3.70 -7.78 -1.26
C TRP A 5 -3.82 -7.59 -2.77
N MET A 6 -3.53 -6.38 -3.24
CA MET A 6 -3.57 -6.05 -4.66
C MET A 6 -2.25 -6.42 -5.31
N ALA A 7 -2.29 -7.18 -6.41
CA ALA A 7 -1.11 -7.49 -7.20
C ALA A 7 -0.88 -6.42 -8.28
N ASN A 8 0.35 -5.91 -8.38
CA ASN A 8 0.77 -5.10 -9.51
C ASN A 8 2.23 -5.42 -9.85
N ASN A 9 2.49 -5.84 -11.09
CA ASN A 9 3.78 -6.35 -11.53
C ASN A 9 4.33 -7.45 -10.60
N ALA A 10 5.54 -7.26 -10.06
CA ALA A 10 6.22 -8.21 -9.17
C ALA A 10 5.92 -7.96 -7.67
N SER A 11 5.04 -7.02 -7.35
CA SER A 11 4.79 -6.54 -5.99
C SER A 11 3.34 -6.76 -5.55
N CYS A 12 3.15 -6.78 -4.24
CA CYS A 12 1.86 -6.91 -3.58
C CYS A 12 1.63 -5.72 -2.65
N TYR A 13 0.44 -5.13 -2.72
CA TYR A 13 0.11 -3.89 -2.03
C TYR A 13 -1.06 -4.12 -1.06
N ASN A 14 -0.90 -3.61 0.15
CA ASN A 14 -1.94 -3.57 1.16
C ASN A 14 -2.26 -2.12 1.51
N PHE A 15 -3.49 -1.71 1.26
CA PHE A 15 -3.94 -0.35 1.51
C PHE A 15 -4.68 -0.29 2.85
N VAL A 16 -4.10 0.42 3.81
CA VAL A 16 -4.66 0.60 5.15
C VAL A 16 -5.20 2.02 5.26
N LEU A 17 -6.53 2.19 5.11
CA LEU A 17 -7.18 3.51 5.04
C LEU A 17 -7.75 4.01 6.38
N THR A 18 -7.96 3.11 7.34
CA THR A 18 -8.75 3.41 8.56
C THR A 18 -7.89 3.66 9.80
N SER A 19 -6.58 3.78 9.65
CA SER A 19 -5.65 3.88 10.78
C SER A 19 -4.76 5.12 10.66
N ASP A 20 -4.95 6.07 11.57
CA ASP A 20 -4.03 7.18 11.74
C ASP A 20 -2.79 6.67 12.49
N MET A 21 -1.67 6.58 11.78
CA MET A 21 -0.39 6.14 12.32
C MET A 21 0.69 7.17 11.97
N THR A 22 1.63 7.38 12.89
CA THR A 22 2.90 8.01 12.52
C THR A 22 3.64 7.13 11.52
N TYR A 23 4.57 7.73 10.76
CA TYR A 23 5.43 6.99 9.85
C TYR A 23 6.13 5.80 10.51
N GLN A 24 6.60 5.97 11.76
CA GLN A 24 7.32 4.92 12.48
C GLN A 24 6.40 3.76 12.86
N GLU A 25 5.18 4.05 13.33
CA GLU A 25 4.17 3.03 13.63
C GLU A 25 3.75 2.26 12.38
N ALA A 26 3.48 2.98 11.27
CA ALA A 26 3.11 2.35 10.00
C ALA A 26 4.23 1.44 9.46
N SER A 27 5.49 1.89 9.55
CA SER A 27 6.65 1.09 9.15
C SER A 27 6.76 -0.21 9.95
N ILE A 28 6.61 -0.14 11.28
CA ILE A 28 6.60 -1.32 12.17
C ILE A 28 5.40 -2.23 11.84
N ALA A 29 4.21 -1.67 11.62
CA ALA A 29 3.02 -2.44 11.28
C ALA A 29 3.16 -3.20 9.95
N CYS A 30 3.77 -2.59 8.93
CA CYS A 30 4.07 -3.27 7.67
C CYS A 30 5.06 -4.43 7.89
N LEU A 31 6.12 -4.22 8.70
CA LEU A 31 7.10 -5.26 9.01
C LEU A 31 6.48 -6.46 9.74
N GLN A 32 5.53 -6.23 10.64
CA GLN A 32 4.77 -7.29 11.31
C GLN A 32 3.94 -8.13 10.33
N ASN A 33 3.59 -7.57 9.18
CA ASN A 33 2.89 -8.27 8.09
C ASN A 33 3.86 -8.83 7.02
N TYR A 34 5.14 -8.99 7.36
CA TYR A 34 6.20 -9.47 6.44
C TYR A 34 6.31 -8.61 5.16
N ALA A 35 6.04 -7.32 5.29
CA ALA A 35 6.09 -6.33 4.22
C ALA A 35 6.87 -5.09 4.64
N SER A 36 7.02 -4.13 3.74
CA SER A 36 7.58 -2.82 4.02
C SER A 36 6.54 -1.74 3.71
N LEU A 37 6.71 -0.56 4.31
CA LEU A 37 6.01 0.62 3.83
C LEU A 37 6.34 0.84 2.34
N VAL A 38 5.34 1.24 1.56
CA VAL A 38 5.47 1.31 0.09
C VAL A 38 6.57 2.28 -0.33
N SER A 39 7.43 1.84 -1.25
CA SER A 39 8.32 2.71 -2.01
C SER A 39 7.81 2.77 -3.45
N VAL A 40 7.69 3.97 -4.01
CA VAL A 40 7.21 4.15 -5.39
C VAL A 40 8.41 4.37 -6.29
N ASN A 41 8.67 3.40 -7.17
CA ASN A 41 9.91 3.32 -7.95
C ASN A 41 9.69 3.60 -9.45
N SER A 42 8.44 3.80 -9.88
CA SER A 42 8.11 4.08 -11.28
C SER A 42 6.83 4.90 -11.42
N ALA A 43 6.66 5.54 -12.57
CA ALA A 43 5.42 6.26 -12.91
C ALA A 43 4.22 5.31 -13.01
N ASP A 44 4.41 4.11 -13.55
CA ASP A 44 3.35 3.11 -13.67
C ASP A 44 2.85 2.62 -12.31
N GLU A 45 3.77 2.39 -11.36
CA GLU A 45 3.41 2.07 -9.97
C GLU A 45 2.66 3.22 -9.30
N HIS A 46 3.10 4.46 -9.52
CA HIS A 46 2.41 5.65 -9.01
C HIS A 46 0.98 5.74 -9.54
N MET A 47 0.79 5.57 -10.84
CA MET A 47 -0.55 5.60 -11.47
C MET A 47 -1.45 4.49 -10.93
N PHE A 48 -0.93 3.27 -10.78
CA PHE A 48 -1.68 2.16 -10.17
C PHE A 48 -2.16 2.49 -8.75
N ILE A 49 -1.27 3.03 -7.91
CA ILE A 49 -1.60 3.42 -6.53
C ILE A 49 -2.65 4.53 -6.53
N GLN A 50 -2.50 5.57 -7.35
CA GLN A 50 -3.47 6.66 -7.47
C GLN A 50 -4.82 6.18 -7.96
N ASP A 51 -4.87 5.34 -8.99
CA ASP A 51 -6.12 4.79 -9.52
C ASP A 51 -6.86 3.94 -8.49
N TRP A 52 -6.12 3.19 -7.67
CA TRP A 52 -6.71 2.42 -6.59
C TRP A 52 -7.30 3.36 -5.53
N LEU A 53 -6.52 4.35 -5.06
CA LEU A 53 -6.95 5.32 -4.05
C LEU A 53 -8.16 6.12 -4.52
N ASN A 54 -8.14 6.69 -5.73
CA ASN A 54 -9.27 7.48 -6.26
C ASN A 54 -10.59 6.70 -6.33
N LYS A 55 -10.55 5.37 -6.41
CA LYS A 55 -11.73 4.50 -6.50
C LYS A 55 -12.21 4.00 -5.15
N HIS A 56 -11.33 3.88 -4.16
CA HIS A 56 -11.60 3.15 -2.91
C HIS A 56 -11.36 3.96 -1.65
N ASP A 57 -10.52 4.99 -1.73
CA ASP A 57 -10.30 5.97 -0.67
C ASP A 57 -11.17 7.19 -0.97
N SER A 58 -12.41 7.10 -0.51
CA SER A 58 -13.36 8.21 -0.60
C SER A 58 -12.97 9.26 0.43
N LEU A 59 -12.18 10.25 0.03
CA LEU A 59 -12.20 11.55 0.71
C LEU A 59 -13.54 12.24 0.48
#